data_AF-A0A967L0Q9-F1
#
_entry.id   AF-A0A967L0Q9-F1
#
_cell.length_a   1.000
_cell.length_b   1.000
_cell.length_c   1.000
_cell.angle_alpha   90.00
_cell.angle_beta   90.00
_cell.angle_gamma   90.00
#
_symmetry.space_group_name_H-M   'P 1'
#
loop_
_entity.id
_entity.type
_entity.pdbx_description
1 polymer ?
#
loop_
_entity_poly.entity_id
_entity_poly.type
_entity_poly.pdbx_seq_one_letter_code
_entity_poly.pdbx_strand_id
1 'polypeptide(L)'
;MVRARISNLLKKITILFIICYCCLPAMAKYGGGTGEPDNPYLIYDANQMNAIGADQNDWDKHFKQMADIDLSAYTGTSFNIIGYRVLFSDKIPFTGVFDGNGHTISNFSYTSTDKGNIGLFGLVEGSNAEVKNLGLIAPNVDAGTGWSIGTLVGWLSDGTISNCYVGGGCVSGYTRIGGLVGHNGKGTITNCYSSAGVSGDWRVGGLVGINYRTITDCYSTGSVSGTTDVGGLVGVNVATITNSYASGTVSGDGNVGGLVGSNYSGNVLSCFWDIQTSGQIWSACGTGKTTDQMQDLNTFLYWGACGNEGVWTIDDGNDYPRLAWQNIPGVFIVTYEPVYGGGSGTETDPYQIRTAEQLKTIGLIPCHWDKHFKLMADIDLSAYTGTSFNIIGTEYDLSFTGVFDG
;
A
#
# COMPACT_ATOMS: atom_id res chain seq x y z
N MET A 1 16.16 50.24 -86.26
CA MET A 1 14.76 49.79 -86.06
C MET A 1 14.83 48.45 -85.32
N VAL A 2 14.43 48.46 -84.03
CA VAL A 2 14.04 47.33 -83.13
C VAL A 2 15.10 46.22 -82.86
N ARG A 3 15.89 46.22 -81.77
CA ARG A 3 15.68 45.88 -80.32
C ARG A 3 16.04 44.41 -79.91
N ALA A 4 17.04 44.33 -79.03
CA ALA A 4 17.17 43.49 -77.81
C ALA A 4 17.66 42.02 -77.84
N ARG A 5 18.33 41.66 -76.72
CA ARG A 5 18.78 40.35 -76.16
C ARG A 5 20.28 40.05 -76.38
N ILE A 6 21.13 39.71 -75.39
CA ILE A 6 21.05 39.34 -73.97
C ILE A 6 22.44 39.65 -73.36
N SER A 7 22.50 40.19 -72.14
CA SER A 7 23.73 40.64 -71.46
C SER A 7 24.20 39.68 -70.37
N ASN A 8 25.53 39.63 -70.25
CA ASN A 8 26.34 39.43 -69.04
C ASN A 8 26.38 38.06 -68.34
N LEU A 9 27.29 37.24 -68.88
CA LEU A 9 28.11 36.26 -68.17
C LEU A 9 28.92 36.94 -67.03
N LEU A 10 29.03 36.26 -65.88
CA LEU A 10 29.80 36.54 -64.64
C LEU A 10 28.98 36.98 -63.42
N LYS A 11 28.79 36.03 -62.47
CA LYS A 11 29.16 36.21 -61.04
C LYS A 11 28.89 34.94 -60.20
N LYS A 12 29.97 34.45 -59.57
CA LYS A 12 30.06 33.76 -58.27
C LYS A 12 29.42 32.37 -58.14
N ILE A 13 30.28 31.37 -58.23
CA ILE A 13 30.08 30.04 -57.65
C ILE A 13 30.11 30.21 -56.12
N THR A 14 28.94 30.21 -55.49
CA THR A 14 28.81 30.09 -54.04
C THR A 14 28.64 28.61 -53.72
N ILE A 15 29.69 27.97 -53.22
CA ILE A 15 29.61 26.62 -52.64
C ILE A 15 28.82 26.74 -51.34
N LEU A 16 27.58 26.27 -51.37
CA LEU A 16 26.70 26.17 -50.22
C LEU A 16 27.17 24.96 -49.39
N PHE A 17 28.01 25.20 -48.38
CA PHE A 17 28.24 24.22 -47.30
C PHE A 17 26.94 24.13 -46.50
N ILE A 18 26.08 23.16 -46.85
CA ILE A 18 25.02 22.70 -45.96
C ILE A 18 25.76 21.97 -44.83
N ILE A 19 26.02 22.70 -43.74
CA ILE A 19 26.37 22.09 -42.46
C ILE A 19 25.10 21.35 -42.02
N CYS A 20 25.03 20.07 -42.37
CA CYS A 20 24.14 19.13 -41.72
C CYS A 20 24.58 19.12 -40.27
N TYR A 21 23.91 19.91 -39.42
CA TYR A 21 23.83 19.58 -38.01
C TYR A 21 23.22 18.19 -37.99
N CYS A 22 24.06 17.17 -37.90
CA CYS A 22 23.66 15.94 -37.25
C CYS A 22 23.19 16.40 -35.87
N CYS A 23 21.88 16.61 -35.71
CA CYS A 23 21.22 16.44 -34.44
C CYS A 23 21.64 15.05 -34.00
N LEU A 24 22.70 14.98 -33.20
CA LEU A 24 22.87 13.86 -32.31
C LEU A 24 21.51 13.74 -31.61
N PRO A 25 20.82 12.60 -31.69
CA PRO A 25 19.58 12.45 -30.96
C PRO A 25 19.93 12.83 -29.52
N ALA A 26 19.21 13.81 -28.96
CA ALA A 26 19.30 14.06 -27.53
C ALA A 26 19.14 12.69 -26.87
N MET A 27 20.12 12.27 -26.05
CA MET A 27 20.00 11.00 -25.35
C MET A 27 18.65 11.02 -24.64
N ALA A 28 17.79 10.07 -25.00
CA ALA A 28 16.48 9.98 -24.37
C ALA A 28 16.73 9.75 -22.87
N LYS A 29 16.13 10.61 -22.05
CA LYS A 29 16.28 10.56 -20.59
C LYS A 29 15.82 9.22 -20.01
N TYR A 30 14.82 8.62 -20.65
CA TYR A 30 14.24 7.32 -20.35
C TYR A 30 14.31 6.42 -21.59
N GLY A 31 13.90 5.15 -21.46
CA GLY A 31 13.95 4.16 -22.53
C GLY A 31 12.90 4.31 -23.64
N GLY A 32 12.09 5.36 -23.63
CA GLY A 32 11.01 5.61 -24.58
C GLY A 32 9.78 6.21 -23.90
N GLY A 33 8.72 6.44 -24.69
CA GLY A 33 7.46 7.02 -24.20
C GLY A 33 7.43 8.55 -24.18
N THR A 34 6.25 9.11 -23.93
CA THR A 34 6.03 10.56 -23.77
C THR A 34 5.59 10.94 -22.36
N GLY A 35 5.44 9.95 -21.46
CA GLY A 35 4.94 10.17 -20.10
C GLY A 35 3.42 10.35 -20.02
N GLU A 36 2.70 10.12 -21.12
CA GLU A 36 1.24 10.19 -21.18
C GLU A 36 0.63 8.83 -20.78
N PRO A 37 -0.64 8.77 -20.33
CA PRO A 37 -1.26 7.53 -19.84
C PRO A 37 -1.12 6.31 -20.79
N ASP A 38 -1.35 6.52 -22.10
CA ASP A 38 -1.26 5.48 -23.13
C ASP A 38 0.15 5.30 -23.70
N ASN A 39 1.11 6.13 -23.27
CA ASN A 39 2.49 6.12 -23.74
C ASN A 39 3.45 6.51 -22.61
N PRO A 40 3.51 5.70 -21.52
CA PRO A 40 4.29 6.02 -20.34
C PRO A 40 5.79 6.01 -20.65
N TYR A 41 6.57 6.76 -19.87
CA TYR A 41 8.02 6.66 -19.91
C TYR A 41 8.48 5.26 -19.48
N LEU A 42 9.36 4.65 -20.27
CA LEU A 42 9.84 3.30 -20.04
C LEU A 42 11.14 3.29 -19.23
N ILE A 43 11.18 2.53 -18.14
CA ILE A 43 12.32 2.47 -17.22
C ILE A 43 12.93 1.06 -17.23
N TYR A 44 14.17 0.95 -17.72
CA TYR A 44 14.91 -0.29 -17.90
C TYR A 44 16.08 -0.47 -16.94
N ASP A 45 16.62 0.62 -16.39
CA ASP A 45 17.84 0.57 -15.59
C ASP A 45 17.86 1.57 -14.43
N ALA A 46 18.87 1.42 -13.58
CA ALA A 46 19.06 2.20 -12.37
C ALA A 46 19.29 3.70 -12.63
N ASN A 47 19.95 4.06 -13.74
CA ASN A 47 20.19 5.46 -14.09
C ASN A 47 18.89 6.14 -14.50
N GLN A 48 18.05 5.46 -15.27
CA GLN A 48 16.73 5.95 -15.65
C GLN A 48 15.82 6.10 -14.43
N MET A 49 15.86 5.13 -13.50
CA MET A 49 15.11 5.23 -12.24
C MET A 49 15.54 6.44 -11.41
N ASN A 50 16.85 6.63 -11.23
CA ASN A 50 17.40 7.77 -10.49
C ASN A 50 17.18 9.12 -11.20
N ALA A 51 17.05 9.11 -12.53
CA ALA A 51 16.76 10.30 -13.33
C ALA A 51 15.33 10.83 -13.12
N ILE A 52 14.38 9.99 -12.70
CA ILE A 52 13.02 10.44 -12.32
C ILE A 52 13.13 11.40 -11.15
N GLY A 53 13.84 11.03 -10.09
CA GLY A 53 14.01 11.88 -8.91
C GLY A 53 14.83 13.15 -9.16
N ALA A 54 15.63 13.19 -10.24
CA ALA A 54 16.43 14.35 -10.59
C ALA A 54 15.64 15.46 -11.31
N ASP A 55 14.40 15.21 -11.73
CA ASP A 55 13.64 16.14 -12.56
C ASP A 55 12.16 16.13 -12.22
N GLN A 56 11.81 17.10 -11.38
CA GLN A 56 10.45 17.33 -10.90
C GLN A 56 9.44 17.66 -12.02
N ASN A 57 9.88 18.03 -13.23
CA ASN A 57 8.94 18.37 -14.31
C ASN A 57 8.22 17.15 -14.88
N ASP A 58 8.70 15.94 -14.57
CA ASP A 58 8.04 14.70 -14.99
C ASP A 58 7.21 14.05 -13.88
N TRP A 59 7.10 14.66 -12.69
CA TRP A 59 6.45 14.01 -11.54
C TRP A 59 4.92 13.95 -11.64
N ASP A 60 4.32 14.54 -12.67
CA ASP A 60 2.92 14.39 -13.07
C ASP A 60 2.73 13.36 -14.19
N LYS A 61 3.81 12.73 -14.66
CA LYS A 61 3.81 11.79 -15.80
C LYS A 61 3.62 10.33 -15.38
N HIS A 62 3.37 9.50 -16.39
CA HIS A 62 3.23 8.06 -16.26
C HIS A 62 4.55 7.36 -16.56
N PHE A 63 4.92 6.42 -15.70
CA PHE A 63 6.13 5.62 -15.79
C PHE A 63 5.77 4.14 -15.77
N LYS A 64 6.50 3.35 -16.55
CA LYS A 64 6.36 1.90 -16.58
C LYS A 64 7.71 1.22 -16.55
N GLN A 65 7.93 0.37 -15.55
CA GLN A 65 9.13 -0.43 -15.43
C GLN A 65 9.09 -1.61 -16.41
N MET A 66 10.24 -1.88 -17.04
CA MET A 66 10.37 -2.87 -18.11
C MET A 66 11.39 -3.98 -17.80
N ALA A 67 12.08 -3.88 -16.66
CA ALA A 67 13.05 -4.86 -16.17
C ALA A 67 13.18 -4.73 -14.66
N ASP A 68 13.67 -5.76 -13.98
CA ASP A 68 14.11 -5.62 -12.59
C ASP A 68 15.31 -4.66 -12.51
N ILE A 69 15.33 -3.79 -11.51
CA ILE A 69 16.33 -2.73 -11.36
C ILE A 69 17.14 -2.97 -10.08
N ASP A 70 18.47 -2.83 -10.17
CA ASP A 70 19.37 -2.86 -9.02
C ASP A 70 19.91 -1.45 -8.73
N LEU A 71 19.59 -0.90 -7.56
CA LEU A 71 20.03 0.42 -7.12
C LEU A 71 21.34 0.39 -6.32
N SER A 72 22.07 -0.73 -6.27
CA SER A 72 23.32 -0.88 -5.51
C SER A 72 24.42 0.16 -5.83
N ALA A 73 24.37 0.79 -7.01
CA ALA A 73 25.25 1.88 -7.38
C ALA A 73 24.98 3.20 -6.63
N TYR A 74 23.80 3.35 -6.02
CA TYR A 74 23.39 4.52 -5.26
C TYR A 74 23.39 4.21 -3.76
N THR A 75 24.29 4.86 -3.04
CA THR A 75 24.47 4.72 -1.58
C THR A 75 24.38 6.07 -0.88
N GLY A 76 24.22 6.06 0.45
CA GLY A 76 24.13 7.28 1.25
C GLY A 76 22.93 8.13 0.83
N THR A 77 23.18 9.30 0.25
CA THR A 77 22.12 10.20 -0.28
C THR A 77 22.22 10.40 -1.79
N SER A 78 22.88 9.50 -2.52
CA SER A 78 23.14 9.65 -3.95
C SER A 78 21.96 9.26 -4.85
N PHE A 79 20.97 8.54 -4.31
CA PHE A 79 19.68 8.36 -4.98
C PHE A 79 18.83 9.63 -4.82
N ASN A 80 18.28 10.12 -5.92
CA ASN A 80 17.35 11.25 -5.92
C ASN A 80 15.96 10.75 -5.53
N ILE A 81 15.54 11.05 -4.31
CA ILE A 81 14.18 10.72 -3.83
C ILE A 81 13.13 11.44 -4.70
N ILE A 82 12.08 10.69 -5.09
CA ILE A 82 10.99 11.21 -5.91
C ILE A 82 9.94 11.85 -5.00
N GLY A 83 9.66 13.14 -5.19
CA GLY A 83 8.74 13.89 -4.35
C GLY A 83 9.32 14.22 -2.97
N TYR A 84 9.23 15.47 -2.55
CA TYR A 84 9.70 15.91 -1.23
C TYR A 84 8.96 17.15 -0.72
N ARG A 85 9.20 17.46 0.56
CA ARG A 85 8.77 18.73 1.16
C ARG A 85 9.99 19.61 1.42
N VAL A 86 9.96 20.84 0.91
CA VAL A 86 10.94 21.85 1.30
C VAL A 86 10.51 22.43 2.65
N LEU A 87 11.44 22.50 3.62
CA LEU A 87 11.15 23.11 4.92
C LEU A 87 10.69 24.56 4.73
N PHE A 88 9.56 24.92 5.35
CA PHE A 88 8.94 26.26 5.29
C PHE A 88 8.52 26.72 3.88
N SER A 89 8.38 25.81 2.92
CA SER A 89 7.90 26.11 1.56
C SER A 89 6.86 25.05 1.12
N ASP A 90 6.44 25.12 -0.14
CA ASP A 90 5.42 24.24 -0.70
C ASP A 90 5.92 22.80 -0.84
N LYS A 91 4.95 21.90 -0.92
CA LYS A 91 5.19 20.50 -1.26
C LYS A 91 5.56 20.41 -2.74
N ILE A 92 6.50 19.52 -3.06
CA ILE A 92 6.80 19.14 -4.44
C ILE A 92 6.53 17.62 -4.55
N PRO A 93 5.26 17.21 -4.69
CA PRO A 93 4.88 15.81 -4.65
C PRO A 93 5.09 15.12 -6.01
N PHE A 94 5.15 13.78 -5.97
CA PHE A 94 4.79 12.95 -7.12
C PHE A 94 3.26 12.88 -7.24
N THR A 95 2.74 13.25 -8.41
CA THR A 95 1.30 13.29 -8.71
C THR A 95 0.89 12.36 -9.85
N GLY A 96 1.86 11.77 -10.54
CA GLY A 96 1.69 10.88 -11.69
C GLY A 96 1.46 9.41 -11.32
N VAL A 97 1.75 8.52 -12.26
CA VAL A 97 1.56 7.07 -12.09
C VAL A 97 2.89 6.35 -12.27
N PHE A 98 3.26 5.51 -11.32
CA PHE A 98 4.39 4.58 -11.45
C PHE A 98 3.87 3.14 -11.44
N ASP A 99 3.91 2.48 -12.59
CA ASP A 99 3.59 1.06 -12.76
C ASP A 99 4.88 0.23 -12.79
N GLY A 100 5.15 -0.50 -11.72
CA GLY A 100 6.25 -1.47 -11.64
C GLY A 100 6.07 -2.65 -12.59
N ASN A 101 4.87 -2.85 -13.17
CA ASN A 101 4.58 -3.88 -14.16
C ASN A 101 4.97 -5.31 -13.70
N GLY A 102 4.92 -5.56 -12.39
CA GLY A 102 5.31 -6.82 -11.77
C GLY A 102 6.82 -7.01 -11.57
N HIS A 103 7.63 -5.98 -11.85
CA HIS A 103 9.07 -6.00 -11.63
C HIS A 103 9.45 -5.54 -10.22
N THR A 104 10.73 -5.75 -9.91
CA THR A 104 11.34 -5.42 -8.63
C THR A 104 12.40 -4.33 -8.76
N ILE A 105 12.58 -3.58 -7.67
CA ILE A 105 13.72 -2.70 -7.45
C ILE A 105 14.47 -3.22 -6.22
N SER A 106 15.72 -3.61 -6.40
CA SER A 106 16.57 -4.18 -5.35
C SER A 106 17.58 -3.17 -4.82
N ASN A 107 18.02 -3.38 -3.58
CA ASN A 107 19.13 -2.67 -2.96
C ASN A 107 18.95 -1.14 -2.90
N PHE A 108 17.71 -0.65 -2.78
CA PHE A 108 17.46 0.75 -2.44
C PHE A 108 18.07 1.05 -1.08
N SER A 109 19.12 1.86 -1.04
CA SER A 109 19.78 2.27 0.20
C SER A 109 19.77 3.78 0.35
N TYR A 110 19.39 4.25 1.53
CA TYR A 110 19.38 5.67 1.84
C TYR A 110 19.73 5.92 3.31
N THR A 111 20.78 6.72 3.55
CA THR A 111 21.22 7.09 4.90
C THR A 111 21.19 8.60 5.06
N SER A 112 20.45 9.11 6.05
CA SER A 112 20.33 10.54 6.36
C SER A 112 20.15 10.74 7.87
N THR A 113 20.50 11.91 8.41
CA THR A 113 20.47 12.16 9.86
C THR A 113 19.28 13.01 10.32
N ASP A 114 18.63 13.75 9.42
CA ASP A 114 17.67 14.82 9.75
C ASP A 114 16.58 15.07 8.69
N LYS A 115 16.53 14.29 7.60
CA LYS A 115 15.48 14.43 6.59
C LYS A 115 14.25 13.59 6.94
N GLY A 116 13.08 14.23 6.92
CA GLY A 116 11.80 13.52 6.91
C GLY A 116 11.36 13.19 5.48
N ASN A 117 10.28 12.41 5.36
CA ASN A 117 9.69 12.02 4.08
C ASN A 117 10.66 11.22 3.20
N ILE A 118 11.19 10.13 3.73
CA ILE A 118 12.13 9.25 3.02
C ILE A 118 11.41 7.97 2.59
N GLY A 119 11.65 7.63 1.32
CA GLY A 119 11.28 6.40 0.64
C GLY A 119 11.79 6.49 -0.80
N LEU A 120 11.57 5.46 -1.61
CA LEU A 120 11.77 5.57 -3.06
C LEU A 120 10.99 6.79 -3.59
N PHE A 121 9.76 6.96 -3.09
CA PHE A 121 8.98 8.19 -3.16
C PHE A 121 8.96 8.84 -1.77
N GLY A 122 9.47 10.07 -1.64
CA GLY A 122 9.41 10.80 -0.39
C GLY A 122 8.00 11.32 -0.10
N LEU A 123 7.33 11.83 -1.13
CA LEU A 123 5.99 12.41 -1.05
C LEU A 123 5.16 12.11 -2.30
N VAL A 124 4.00 11.49 -2.10
CA VAL A 124 2.97 11.27 -3.13
C VAL A 124 1.72 12.08 -2.75
N GLU A 125 1.15 12.82 -3.70
CA GLU A 125 -0.07 13.60 -3.50
C GLU A 125 -0.90 13.69 -4.78
N GLY A 126 -2.22 13.50 -4.66
CA GLY A 126 -3.20 13.72 -5.71
C GLY A 126 -4.10 12.50 -5.89
N SER A 127 -5.38 12.73 -6.15
CA SER A 127 -6.38 11.65 -6.27
C SER A 127 -6.10 10.66 -7.39
N ASN A 128 -5.32 11.07 -8.40
CA ASN A 128 -4.93 10.24 -9.54
C ASN A 128 -3.49 9.69 -9.40
N ALA A 129 -2.77 10.08 -8.35
CA ALA A 129 -1.42 9.62 -8.13
C ALA A 129 -1.45 8.13 -7.75
N GLU A 130 -0.65 7.31 -8.42
CA GLU A 130 -0.66 5.86 -8.22
C GLU A 130 0.75 5.27 -8.23
N VAL A 131 1.05 4.40 -7.27
CA VAL A 131 2.22 3.53 -7.29
C VAL A 131 1.72 2.09 -7.24
N LYS A 132 1.99 1.30 -8.29
CA LYS A 132 1.42 -0.04 -8.40
C LYS A 132 2.35 -1.10 -8.93
N ASN A 133 2.03 -2.36 -8.63
CA ASN A 133 2.67 -3.56 -9.19
C ASN A 133 4.20 -3.56 -9.04
N LEU A 134 4.70 -3.14 -7.88
CA LEU A 134 6.12 -2.91 -7.64
C LEU A 134 6.61 -3.63 -6.38
N GLY A 135 7.69 -4.40 -6.51
CA GLY A 135 8.40 -4.99 -5.37
C GLY A 135 9.69 -4.25 -5.02
N LEU A 136 9.92 -3.96 -3.74
CA LEU A 136 11.23 -3.57 -3.23
C LEU A 136 11.91 -4.76 -2.56
N ILE A 137 13.12 -5.09 -3.00
CA ILE A 137 13.88 -6.23 -2.46
C ILE A 137 15.07 -5.75 -1.66
N ALA A 138 15.12 -6.17 -0.39
CA ALA A 138 16.17 -5.87 0.56
C ALA A 138 16.57 -4.37 0.63
N PRO A 139 15.61 -3.43 0.78
CA PRO A 139 15.96 -2.02 1.01
C PRO A 139 16.72 -1.86 2.34
N ASN A 140 17.60 -0.86 2.41
CA ASN A 140 18.33 -0.51 3.63
C ASN A 140 18.28 1.01 3.86
N VAL A 141 17.31 1.44 4.65
CA VAL A 141 17.07 2.86 4.94
C VAL A 141 17.40 3.14 6.40
N ASP A 142 18.29 4.11 6.64
CA ASP A 142 18.58 4.64 7.97
C ASP A 142 18.42 6.16 7.99
N ALA A 143 17.32 6.62 8.55
CA ALA A 143 16.96 8.03 8.57
C ALA A 143 17.37 8.76 9.85
N GLY A 144 18.02 8.10 10.82
CA GLY A 144 18.40 8.71 12.10
C GLY A 144 17.21 9.39 12.79
N THR A 145 17.26 10.72 12.93
CA THR A 145 16.16 11.50 13.55
C THR A 145 15.01 11.85 12.61
N GLY A 146 15.01 11.30 11.39
CA GLY A 146 14.00 11.52 10.38
C GLY A 146 12.61 11.04 10.78
N TRP A 147 11.58 11.63 10.16
CA TRP A 147 10.17 11.33 10.43
C TRP A 147 9.41 11.05 9.14
N SER A 148 8.35 10.24 9.20
CA SER A 148 7.60 9.78 8.03
C SER A 148 8.51 9.04 7.04
N ILE A 149 8.96 7.86 7.46
CA ILE A 149 9.89 7.01 6.73
C ILE A 149 9.18 5.72 6.34
N GLY A 150 9.14 5.44 5.05
CA GLY A 150 8.71 4.16 4.51
C GLY A 150 9.64 3.76 3.38
N THR A 151 9.93 2.48 3.19
CA THR A 151 10.89 2.10 2.15
C THR A 151 10.36 2.47 0.75
N LEU A 152 9.05 2.31 0.53
CA LEU A 152 8.39 2.71 -0.72
C LEU A 152 7.94 4.17 -0.68
N VAL A 153 7.14 4.56 0.31
CA VAL A 153 6.61 5.94 0.42
C VAL A 153 6.85 6.54 1.80
N GLY A 154 7.53 7.68 1.88
CA GLY A 154 7.67 8.42 3.14
C GLY A 154 6.34 8.98 3.64
N TRP A 155 5.67 9.77 2.80
CA TRP A 155 4.34 10.31 3.06
C TRP A 155 3.42 10.19 1.85
N LEU A 156 2.37 9.39 1.99
CA LEU A 156 1.24 9.33 1.08
C LEU A 156 0.20 10.37 1.53
N SER A 157 0.30 11.58 0.98
CA SER A 157 -0.60 12.69 1.34
C SER A 157 -2.00 12.48 0.77
N ASP A 158 -2.08 11.97 -0.46
CA ASP A 158 -3.28 11.55 -1.20
C ASP A 158 -2.82 10.66 -2.38
N GLY A 159 -3.66 9.78 -2.89
CA GLY A 159 -3.33 8.82 -3.96
C GLY A 159 -3.46 7.35 -3.55
N THR A 160 -3.07 6.44 -4.45
CA THR A 160 -3.24 4.99 -4.28
C THR A 160 -1.91 4.24 -4.35
N ILE A 161 -1.72 3.29 -3.43
CA ILE A 161 -0.66 2.28 -3.51
C ILE A 161 -1.32 0.91 -3.62
N SER A 162 -1.05 0.17 -4.70
CA SER A 162 -1.70 -1.11 -4.96
C SER A 162 -0.74 -2.20 -5.45
N ASN A 163 -0.93 -3.46 -5.02
CA ASN A 163 -0.11 -4.59 -5.45
C ASN A 163 1.41 -4.35 -5.30
N CYS A 164 1.80 -3.67 -4.22
CA CYS A 164 3.19 -3.34 -3.92
C CYS A 164 3.70 -4.13 -2.72
N TYR A 165 5.00 -4.40 -2.67
CA TYR A 165 5.56 -5.11 -1.54
C TYR A 165 7.00 -4.75 -1.20
N VAL A 166 7.38 -5.08 0.04
CA VAL A 166 8.76 -5.02 0.52
C VAL A 166 9.20 -6.40 0.98
N GLY A 167 10.16 -6.99 0.26
CA GLY A 167 10.76 -8.29 0.54
C GLY A 167 12.07 -8.17 1.31
N GLY A 168 12.05 -8.41 2.62
CA GLY A 168 13.21 -8.28 3.51
C GLY A 168 13.72 -6.85 3.68
N GLY A 169 15.00 -6.72 4.05
CA GLY A 169 15.63 -5.42 4.29
C GLY A 169 15.29 -4.80 5.65
N CYS A 170 15.68 -3.54 5.84
CA CYS A 170 15.42 -2.80 7.06
C CYS A 170 15.17 -1.31 6.81
N VAL A 171 14.37 -0.73 7.71
CA VAL A 171 14.09 0.71 7.77
C VAL A 171 14.17 1.21 9.21
N SER A 172 14.94 2.27 9.43
CA SER A 172 15.04 2.95 10.72
C SER A 172 14.80 4.46 10.62
N GLY A 173 14.26 5.04 11.68
CA GLY A 173 14.10 6.49 11.86
C GLY A 173 13.54 6.83 13.24
N TYR A 174 13.06 8.06 13.46
CA TYR A 174 12.57 8.49 14.76
C TYR A 174 11.06 8.29 14.95
N THR A 175 10.22 8.82 14.05
CA THR A 175 8.77 8.69 14.18
C THR A 175 8.02 8.49 12.87
N ARG A 176 6.89 7.76 12.93
CA ARG A 176 6.04 7.42 11.77
C ARG A 176 6.84 6.58 10.78
N ILE A 177 7.28 5.43 11.27
CA ILE A 177 8.12 4.50 10.51
C ILE A 177 7.25 3.33 10.10
N GLY A 178 7.16 3.07 8.79
CA GLY A 178 6.46 1.93 8.22
C GLY A 178 7.40 1.12 7.34
N GLY A 179 7.24 -0.20 7.30
CA GLY A 179 7.99 -1.00 6.33
C GLY A 179 7.72 -0.57 4.89
N LEU A 180 6.46 -0.27 4.56
CA LEU A 180 6.03 0.20 3.23
C LEU A 180 5.82 1.73 3.20
N VAL A 181 5.01 2.27 4.12
CA VAL A 181 4.60 3.68 4.14
C VAL A 181 4.81 4.32 5.51
N GLY A 182 5.52 5.44 5.59
CA GLY A 182 5.70 6.13 6.87
C GLY A 182 4.41 6.77 7.41
N HIS A 183 3.73 7.54 6.56
CA HIS A 183 2.50 8.25 6.90
C HIS A 183 1.48 8.17 5.76
N ASN A 184 0.32 7.55 6.02
CA ASN A 184 -0.85 7.61 5.15
C ASN A 184 -1.80 8.71 5.63
N GLY A 185 -1.87 9.82 4.89
CA GLY A 185 -2.66 11.01 5.22
C GLY A 185 -4.07 10.97 4.64
N LYS A 186 -4.19 10.89 3.31
CA LYS A 186 -5.48 10.76 2.60
C LYS A 186 -5.51 9.64 1.56
N GLY A 187 -4.48 8.79 1.50
CA GLY A 187 -4.38 7.78 0.46
C GLY A 187 -5.02 6.44 0.80
N THR A 188 -5.07 5.58 -0.21
CA THR A 188 -5.55 4.19 -0.12
C THR A 188 -4.38 3.24 -0.31
N ILE A 189 -4.24 2.25 0.57
CA ILE A 189 -3.23 1.20 0.46
C ILE A 189 -3.96 -0.14 0.36
N THR A 190 -3.78 -0.86 -0.76
CA THR A 190 -4.54 -2.08 -1.04
C THR A 190 -3.66 -3.17 -1.61
N ASN A 191 -3.88 -4.43 -1.21
CA ASN A 191 -3.15 -5.58 -1.75
C ASN A 191 -1.63 -5.45 -1.59
N CYS A 192 -1.16 -4.97 -0.44
CA CYS A 192 0.25 -4.69 -0.22
C CYS A 192 0.83 -5.44 0.98
N TYR A 193 2.15 -5.65 1.00
CA TYR A 193 2.79 -6.25 2.17
C TYR A 193 4.21 -5.77 2.45
N SER A 194 4.68 -6.02 3.68
CA SER A 194 6.06 -5.75 4.09
C SER A 194 6.60 -6.85 4.99
N SER A 195 7.79 -7.34 4.65
CA SER A 195 8.61 -8.26 5.44
C SER A 195 9.91 -7.60 5.95
N ALA A 196 10.05 -6.28 5.78
CA ALA A 196 11.21 -5.54 6.27
C ALA A 196 11.25 -5.45 7.80
N GLY A 197 12.44 -5.49 8.37
CA GLY A 197 12.63 -5.12 9.78
C GLY A 197 12.44 -3.61 9.96
N VAL A 198 11.59 -3.21 10.91
CA VAL A 198 11.22 -1.81 11.15
C VAL A 198 11.67 -1.40 12.55
N SER A 199 12.46 -0.33 12.65
CA SER A 199 12.90 0.24 13.93
C SER A 199 12.61 1.73 14.02
N GLY A 200 12.13 2.21 15.17
CA GLY A 200 12.07 3.63 15.47
C GLY A 200 11.54 3.91 16.87
N ASP A 201 11.38 5.17 17.25
CA ASP A 201 10.98 5.48 18.64
C ASP A 201 9.45 5.58 18.79
N TRP A 202 8.77 6.29 17.89
CA TRP A 202 7.34 6.62 18.05
C TRP A 202 6.51 6.29 16.80
N ARG A 203 5.38 5.60 16.96
CA ARG A 203 4.44 5.30 15.85
C ARG A 203 5.11 4.44 14.78
N VAL A 204 5.41 3.22 15.16
CA VAL A 204 6.19 2.26 14.35
C VAL A 204 5.26 1.12 13.94
N GLY A 205 5.14 0.88 12.64
CA GLY A 205 4.29 -0.19 12.09
C GLY A 205 5.05 -1.06 11.10
N GLY A 206 4.78 -2.36 11.08
CA GLY A 206 5.41 -3.28 10.11
C GLY A 206 5.08 -2.93 8.66
N LEU A 207 3.88 -2.38 8.40
CA LEU A 207 3.46 -1.86 7.10
C LEU A 207 3.40 -0.34 7.08
N VAL A 208 2.67 0.27 8.01
CA VAL A 208 2.39 1.72 8.04
C VAL A 208 2.68 2.34 9.41
N GLY A 209 3.47 3.41 9.47
CA GLY A 209 3.75 4.09 10.74
C GLY A 209 2.50 4.74 11.36
N ILE A 210 1.83 5.61 10.60
CA ILE A 210 0.55 6.22 10.98
C ILE A 210 -0.45 6.23 9.82
N ASN A 211 -1.69 5.86 10.12
CA ASN A 211 -2.77 5.73 9.17
C ASN A 211 -3.98 6.62 9.49
N TYR A 212 -4.37 7.48 8.55
CA TYR A 212 -5.56 8.33 8.60
C TYR A 212 -6.63 7.95 7.56
N ARG A 213 -6.41 6.90 6.76
CA ARG A 213 -7.32 6.43 5.70
C ARG A 213 -7.34 4.91 5.55
N THR A 214 -7.73 4.43 4.38
CA THR A 214 -8.05 3.03 4.12
C THR A 214 -6.79 2.19 3.92
N ILE A 215 -6.72 1.10 4.67
CA ILE A 215 -5.81 -0.03 4.42
C ILE A 215 -6.68 -1.28 4.21
N THR A 216 -6.52 -1.96 3.10
CA THR A 216 -7.36 -3.12 2.75
C THR A 216 -6.51 -4.23 2.16
N ASP A 217 -6.74 -5.47 2.58
CA ASP A 217 -6.04 -6.64 2.03
C ASP A 217 -4.51 -6.50 2.11
N CYS A 218 -4.00 -6.19 3.31
CA CYS A 218 -2.57 -5.97 3.50
C CYS A 218 -2.00 -6.80 4.63
N TYR A 219 -0.68 -7.06 4.59
CA TYR A 219 -0.06 -7.80 5.68
C TYR A 219 1.38 -7.40 6.00
N SER A 220 1.84 -7.73 7.21
CA SER A 220 3.25 -7.59 7.58
C SER A 220 3.79 -8.79 8.36
N THR A 221 5.00 -9.22 7.98
CA THR A 221 5.70 -10.37 8.57
C THR A 221 7.06 -9.98 9.16
N GLY A 222 7.51 -8.74 8.95
CA GLY A 222 8.81 -8.25 9.42
C GLY A 222 8.80 -7.92 10.92
N SER A 223 9.97 -8.01 11.56
CA SER A 223 10.12 -7.64 12.98
C SER A 223 9.94 -6.13 13.17
N VAL A 224 9.19 -5.73 14.20
CA VAL A 224 8.92 -4.32 14.52
C VAL A 224 9.42 -4.00 15.93
N SER A 225 10.33 -3.04 16.05
CA SER A 225 10.85 -2.56 17.34
C SER A 225 10.68 -1.06 17.50
N GLY A 226 10.19 -0.62 18.67
CA GLY A 226 10.24 0.79 19.02
C GLY A 226 9.89 1.10 20.46
N THR A 227 9.67 2.37 20.79
CA THR A 227 9.43 2.79 22.18
C THR A 227 7.94 2.88 22.49
N THR A 228 7.14 3.58 21.69
CA THR A 228 5.70 3.79 21.95
C THR A 228 4.87 3.81 20.67
N ASP A 229 3.64 3.30 20.75
CA ASP A 229 2.71 3.10 19.62
C ASP A 229 3.34 2.20 18.55
N VAL A 230 3.68 0.98 18.95
CA VAL A 230 4.32 -0.03 18.11
C VAL A 230 3.30 -1.09 17.72
N GLY A 231 3.07 -1.28 16.42
CA GLY A 231 2.10 -2.24 15.90
C GLY A 231 2.71 -3.18 14.87
N GLY A 232 2.32 -4.45 14.89
CA GLY A 232 2.78 -5.41 13.88
C GLY A 232 2.40 -5.01 12.45
N LEU A 233 1.23 -4.39 12.25
CA LEU A 233 0.81 -3.83 10.97
C LEU A 233 0.91 -2.30 10.95
N VAL A 234 0.29 -1.64 11.93
CA VAL A 234 0.17 -0.17 11.99
C VAL A 234 0.55 0.37 13.35
N GLY A 235 1.43 1.37 13.42
CA GLY A 235 1.78 2.01 14.70
C GLY A 235 0.57 2.74 15.32
N VAL A 236 0.04 3.73 14.59
CA VAL A 236 -1.16 4.49 14.99
C VAL A 236 -2.23 4.44 13.90
N ASN A 237 -3.45 4.08 14.27
CA ASN A 237 -4.60 4.04 13.38
C ASN A 237 -5.70 5.04 13.81
N VAL A 238 -6.27 5.73 12.82
CA VAL A 238 -7.39 6.67 13.00
C VAL A 238 -8.57 6.33 12.08
N ALA A 239 -8.40 5.40 11.13
CA ALA A 239 -9.37 5.12 10.06
C ALA A 239 -9.53 3.61 9.80
N THR A 240 -10.11 3.26 8.66
CA THR A 240 -10.52 1.88 8.35
C THR A 240 -9.34 0.98 7.97
N ILE A 241 -9.26 -0.19 8.59
CA ILE A 241 -8.40 -1.31 8.19
C ILE A 241 -9.27 -2.55 8.00
N THR A 242 -9.21 -3.18 6.82
CA THR A 242 -9.98 -4.40 6.53
C THR A 242 -9.10 -5.53 5.99
N ASN A 243 -9.49 -6.77 6.30
CA ASN A 243 -8.92 -8.00 5.75
C ASN A 243 -7.38 -8.04 5.78
N SER A 244 -6.80 -7.64 6.91
CA SER A 244 -5.35 -7.44 7.01
C SER A 244 -4.76 -8.16 8.21
N TYR A 245 -3.48 -8.53 8.15
CA TYR A 245 -2.87 -9.26 9.26
C TYR A 245 -1.40 -8.94 9.55
N ALA A 246 -0.95 -9.31 10.74
CA ALA A 246 0.46 -9.26 11.11
C ALA A 246 0.93 -10.57 11.77
N SER A 247 2.16 -10.98 11.48
CA SER A 247 2.78 -12.15 12.10
C SER A 247 4.26 -11.95 12.50
N GLY A 248 4.83 -10.77 12.23
CA GLY A 248 6.19 -10.45 12.68
C GLY A 248 6.29 -10.19 14.19
N THR A 249 7.46 -10.43 14.78
CA THR A 249 7.73 -10.13 16.20
C THR A 249 7.58 -8.65 16.47
N VAL A 250 6.90 -8.27 17.56
CA VAL A 250 6.68 -6.86 17.94
C VAL A 250 7.24 -6.61 19.34
N SER A 251 8.08 -5.59 19.50
CA SER A 251 8.67 -5.22 20.79
C SER A 251 8.67 -3.72 21.03
N GLY A 252 8.41 -3.31 22.27
CA GLY A 252 8.57 -1.93 22.74
C GLY A 252 8.19 -1.74 24.19
N ASP A 253 8.25 -0.49 24.67
CA ASP A 253 8.09 -0.15 26.09
C ASP A 253 6.70 0.41 26.44
N GLY A 254 5.99 1.00 25.46
CA GLY A 254 4.70 1.67 25.62
C GLY A 254 3.51 0.87 25.07
N ASN A 255 2.60 1.54 24.36
CA ASN A 255 1.50 0.85 23.66
C ASN A 255 2.07 -0.06 22.56
N VAL A 256 2.12 -1.37 22.81
CA VAL A 256 2.61 -2.38 21.87
C VAL A 256 1.49 -3.34 21.53
N GLY A 257 1.10 -3.38 20.26
CA GLY A 257 0.03 -4.24 19.78
C GLY A 257 0.49 -5.21 18.71
N GLY A 258 0.00 -6.45 18.76
CA GLY A 258 0.29 -7.45 17.74
C GLY A 258 -0.15 -7.05 16.33
N LEU A 259 -1.24 -6.27 16.21
CA LEU A 259 -1.69 -5.68 14.94
C LEU A 259 -1.50 -4.16 14.92
N VAL A 260 -2.10 -3.45 15.89
CA VAL A 260 -2.11 -1.98 15.96
C VAL A 260 -1.64 -1.53 17.34
N GLY A 261 -0.69 -0.59 17.38
CA GLY A 261 -0.17 -0.01 18.63
C GLY A 261 -1.22 0.84 19.35
N SER A 262 -1.78 1.84 18.66
CA SER A 262 -2.84 2.71 19.18
C SER A 262 -3.94 2.94 18.13
N ASN A 263 -5.21 2.90 18.55
CA ASN A 263 -6.38 3.12 17.69
C ASN A 263 -7.26 4.25 18.26
N TYR A 264 -7.44 5.35 17.53
CA TYR A 264 -8.10 6.58 18.04
C TYR A 264 -9.52 6.83 17.54
N SER A 265 -10.09 5.90 16.76
CA SER A 265 -11.46 5.94 16.18
C SER A 265 -11.57 5.02 14.97
N GLY A 266 -10.47 4.41 14.53
CA GLY A 266 -10.46 3.61 13.32
C GLY A 266 -11.27 2.33 13.45
N ASN A 267 -12.04 2.03 12.40
CA ASN A 267 -12.74 0.76 12.26
C ASN A 267 -11.75 -0.31 11.79
N VAL A 268 -11.57 -1.37 12.58
CA VAL A 268 -10.67 -2.47 12.21
C VAL A 268 -11.48 -3.74 12.15
N LEU A 269 -11.65 -4.25 10.94
CA LEU A 269 -12.58 -5.34 10.64
C LEU A 269 -11.88 -6.50 9.95
N SER A 270 -12.19 -7.73 10.39
CA SER A 270 -11.61 -8.95 9.81
C SER A 270 -10.08 -8.89 9.77
N CYS A 271 -9.46 -8.27 10.77
CA CYS A 271 -8.01 -8.14 10.86
C CYS A 271 -7.45 -8.94 12.04
N PHE A 272 -6.31 -9.58 11.82
CA PHE A 272 -5.78 -10.58 12.73
C PHE A 272 -4.30 -10.40 13.03
N TRP A 273 -3.85 -10.86 14.18
CA TRP A 273 -2.42 -11.07 14.40
C TRP A 273 -2.16 -12.43 15.02
N ASP A 274 -0.98 -12.98 14.74
CA ASP A 274 -0.52 -14.21 15.35
C ASP A 274 0.05 -13.91 16.75
N ILE A 275 -0.61 -14.40 17.80
CA ILE A 275 -0.23 -14.13 19.21
C ILE A 275 1.08 -14.82 19.60
N GLN A 276 1.49 -15.86 18.87
CA GLN A 276 2.68 -16.66 19.18
C GLN A 276 3.91 -16.08 18.50
N THR A 277 3.84 -15.79 17.19
CA THR A 277 4.99 -15.25 16.46
C THR A 277 5.22 -13.77 16.74
N SER A 278 4.17 -13.00 17.00
CA SER A 278 4.34 -11.58 17.39
C SER A 278 4.92 -11.40 18.79
N GLY A 279 4.77 -12.39 19.67
CA GLY A 279 5.04 -12.26 21.10
C GLY A 279 4.03 -11.37 21.84
N GLN A 280 2.90 -11.03 21.22
CA GLN A 280 1.88 -10.11 21.77
C GLN A 280 0.54 -10.81 21.98
N ILE A 281 0.05 -10.79 23.21
CA ILE A 281 -1.30 -11.28 23.58
C ILE A 281 -2.38 -10.19 23.45
N TRP A 282 -1.98 -8.95 23.13
CA TRP A 282 -2.87 -7.79 23.06
C TRP A 282 -2.57 -6.94 21.82
N SER A 283 -3.59 -6.20 21.39
CA SER A 283 -3.52 -5.17 20.34
C SER A 283 -4.63 -4.15 20.60
N ALA A 284 -4.45 -2.91 20.17
CA ALA A 284 -5.47 -1.87 20.35
C ALA A 284 -6.80 -2.20 19.64
N CYS A 285 -6.73 -3.01 18.58
CA CYS A 285 -7.86 -3.52 17.82
C CYS A 285 -7.45 -4.74 16.97
N GLY A 286 -8.43 -5.33 16.26
CA GLY A 286 -8.28 -6.62 15.58
C GLY A 286 -8.50 -7.79 16.52
N THR A 287 -8.29 -9.02 16.03
CA THR A 287 -8.43 -10.25 16.82
C THR A 287 -7.16 -11.07 16.81
N GLY A 288 -6.64 -11.41 18.00
CA GLY A 288 -5.49 -12.30 18.14
C GLY A 288 -5.88 -13.74 17.84
N LYS A 289 -5.03 -14.43 17.10
CA LYS A 289 -5.20 -15.83 16.68
C LYS A 289 -3.92 -16.60 16.99
N THR A 290 -4.05 -17.89 17.30
CA THR A 290 -2.87 -18.77 17.35
C THR A 290 -2.31 -18.97 15.94
N THR A 291 -1.08 -19.48 15.83
CA THR A 291 -0.48 -19.85 14.54
C THR A 291 -1.37 -20.85 13.80
N ASP A 292 -1.84 -21.90 14.47
CA ASP A 292 -2.75 -22.88 13.87
C ASP A 292 -4.02 -22.22 13.31
N GLN A 293 -4.61 -21.26 14.05
CA GLN A 293 -5.79 -20.53 13.58
C GLN A 293 -5.46 -19.57 12.43
N MET A 294 -4.27 -18.98 12.42
CA MET A 294 -3.79 -18.12 11.33
C MET A 294 -3.46 -18.91 10.06
N GLN A 295 -3.28 -20.23 10.18
CA GLN A 295 -3.03 -21.15 9.06
C GLN A 295 -4.29 -21.93 8.64
N ASP A 296 -5.38 -21.83 9.41
CA ASP A 296 -6.68 -22.44 9.09
C ASP A 296 -7.48 -21.52 8.15
N LEU A 297 -7.78 -22.03 6.95
CA LEU A 297 -8.65 -21.38 5.95
C LEU A 297 -9.95 -20.86 6.58
N ASN A 298 -10.53 -21.60 7.53
CA ASN A 298 -11.83 -21.27 8.13
C ASN A 298 -11.81 -19.94 8.89
N THR A 299 -10.64 -19.49 9.36
CA THR A 299 -10.48 -18.18 10.01
C THR A 299 -10.78 -17.02 9.06
N PHE A 300 -10.59 -17.24 7.75
CA PHE A 300 -10.58 -16.18 6.74
C PHE A 300 -11.72 -16.25 5.73
N LEU A 301 -12.68 -17.18 5.86
CA LEU A 301 -13.74 -17.40 4.85
C LEU A 301 -14.45 -16.11 4.39
N TYR A 302 -14.65 -15.16 5.31
CA TYR A 302 -15.33 -13.89 5.02
C TYR A 302 -14.46 -12.85 4.31
N TRP A 303 -13.16 -13.10 4.13
CA TRP A 303 -12.29 -12.23 3.32
C TRP A 303 -12.64 -12.28 1.83
N GLY A 304 -13.31 -13.33 1.37
CA GLY A 304 -13.86 -13.41 0.02
C GLY A 304 -15.20 -12.69 -0.15
N ALA A 305 -15.81 -12.18 0.92
CA ALA A 305 -17.11 -11.54 0.85
C ALA A 305 -17.05 -10.18 0.14
N CYS A 306 -18.21 -9.60 -0.17
CA CYS A 306 -18.31 -8.25 -0.73
C CYS A 306 -17.57 -8.03 -2.06
N GLY A 307 -17.52 -9.07 -2.90
CA GLY A 307 -16.84 -9.00 -4.19
C GLY A 307 -15.31 -9.10 -4.09
N ASN A 308 -14.79 -9.52 -2.94
CA ASN A 308 -13.36 -9.68 -2.68
C ASN A 308 -12.84 -11.11 -2.97
N GLU A 309 -13.64 -11.92 -3.67
CA GLU A 309 -13.24 -13.26 -4.12
C GLU A 309 -11.98 -13.18 -5.00
N GLY A 310 -11.05 -14.10 -4.79
CA GLY A 310 -9.84 -14.20 -5.60
C GLY A 310 -8.69 -13.27 -5.19
N VAL A 311 -8.85 -12.45 -4.15
CA VAL A 311 -7.76 -11.59 -3.64
C VAL A 311 -6.75 -12.38 -2.81
N TRP A 312 -7.21 -13.37 -2.04
CA TRP A 312 -6.37 -14.15 -1.14
C TRP A 312 -6.36 -15.63 -1.49
N THR A 313 -5.21 -16.25 -1.25
CA THR A 313 -4.97 -17.70 -1.31
C THR A 313 -4.32 -18.18 -0.02
N ILE A 314 -4.45 -19.46 0.33
CA ILE A 314 -3.78 -20.07 1.48
C ILE A 314 -3.42 -21.53 1.16
N ASP A 315 -2.33 -22.04 1.72
CA ASP A 315 -2.06 -23.48 1.79
C ASP A 315 -2.54 -23.96 3.16
N ASP A 316 -3.78 -24.46 3.19
CA ASP A 316 -4.55 -24.71 4.40
C ASP A 316 -3.80 -25.63 5.39
N GLY A 317 -3.61 -25.13 6.61
CA GLY A 317 -2.86 -25.78 7.68
C GLY A 317 -1.33 -25.75 7.54
N ASN A 318 -0.78 -25.13 6.49
CA ASN A 318 0.66 -25.11 6.22
C ASN A 318 1.27 -23.70 6.30
N ASP A 319 0.53 -22.66 5.93
CA ASP A 319 1.02 -21.29 5.91
C ASP A 319 -0.06 -20.21 6.09
N TYR A 320 0.34 -18.94 6.06
CA TYR A 320 -0.54 -17.79 6.24
C TYR A 320 -1.20 -17.37 4.90
N PRO A 321 -2.33 -16.66 4.93
CA PRO A 321 -2.91 -16.06 3.74
C PRO A 321 -1.91 -15.25 2.91
N ARG A 322 -1.92 -15.47 1.60
CA ARG A 322 -1.11 -14.76 0.60
C ARG A 322 -2.01 -14.08 -0.41
N LEU A 323 -1.66 -12.85 -0.76
CA LEU A 323 -2.28 -12.16 -1.89
C LEU A 323 -2.09 -12.97 -3.18
N ALA A 324 -3.17 -13.21 -3.91
CA ALA A 324 -3.19 -14.11 -5.06
C ALA A 324 -2.26 -13.65 -6.20
N TRP A 325 -2.08 -12.34 -6.36
CA TRP A 325 -1.16 -11.78 -7.36
C TRP A 325 0.30 -12.19 -7.15
N GLN A 326 0.67 -12.71 -5.97
CA GLN A 326 1.98 -13.29 -5.71
C GLN A 326 2.23 -14.59 -6.48
N ASN A 327 1.18 -15.21 -7.06
CA ASN A 327 1.26 -16.43 -7.86
C ASN A 327 1.93 -17.62 -7.13
N ILE A 328 1.73 -17.72 -5.81
CA ILE A 328 2.19 -18.84 -4.99
C ILE A 328 1.05 -19.88 -4.90
N PRO A 329 1.31 -21.18 -5.08
CA PRO A 329 0.27 -22.22 -4.98
C PRO A 329 -0.53 -22.16 -3.67
N GLY A 330 -1.84 -22.43 -3.76
CA GLY A 330 -2.79 -22.43 -2.65
C GLY A 330 -4.23 -22.49 -3.14
N VAL A 331 -5.19 -22.61 -2.23
CA VAL A 331 -6.62 -22.50 -2.53
C VAL A 331 -7.09 -21.07 -2.33
N PHE A 332 -8.04 -20.60 -3.15
CA PHE A 332 -8.64 -19.28 -2.97
C PHE A 332 -9.48 -19.24 -1.69
N ILE A 333 -9.36 -18.14 -0.96
CA ILE A 333 -10.23 -17.85 0.18
C ILE A 333 -11.54 -17.29 -0.37
N VAL A 334 -12.62 -18.03 -0.18
CA VAL A 334 -13.96 -17.71 -0.68
C VAL A 334 -14.97 -17.77 0.46
N THR A 335 -16.04 -16.98 0.34
CA THR A 335 -17.18 -17.05 1.26
C THR A 335 -18.20 -18.06 0.74
N TYR A 336 -18.62 -18.98 1.60
CA TYR A 336 -19.62 -19.99 1.22
C TYR A 336 -21.05 -19.47 1.42
N GLU A 337 -21.93 -19.73 0.46
CA GLU A 337 -23.36 -19.44 0.52
C GLU A 337 -24.20 -20.70 0.81
N PRO A 338 -25.32 -20.60 1.57
CA PRO A 338 -25.84 -19.39 2.19
C PRO A 338 -25.04 -19.00 3.45
N VAL A 339 -24.68 -17.72 3.56
CA VAL A 339 -23.98 -17.17 4.75
C VAL A 339 -24.86 -17.19 6.01
N TYR A 340 -26.18 -17.01 5.83
CA TYR A 340 -27.17 -16.96 6.91
C TYR A 340 -28.17 -18.12 6.80
N GLY A 341 -29.23 -18.11 7.62
CA GLY A 341 -30.25 -19.16 7.61
C GLY A 341 -31.23 -19.14 6.43
N GLY A 342 -30.96 -18.36 5.39
CA GLY A 342 -31.81 -18.17 4.21
C GLY A 342 -32.16 -16.71 3.95
N GLY A 343 -32.90 -16.47 2.86
CA GLY A 343 -33.25 -15.14 2.36
C GLY A 343 -32.17 -14.53 1.46
N SER A 344 -32.54 -13.50 0.70
CA SER A 344 -31.67 -12.77 -0.23
C SER A 344 -31.32 -11.36 0.25
N GLY A 345 -31.80 -10.96 1.43
CA GLY A 345 -31.56 -9.64 2.01
C GLY A 345 -32.43 -8.53 1.42
N THR A 346 -33.48 -8.88 0.67
CA THR A 346 -34.46 -7.93 0.13
C THR A 346 -35.61 -7.70 1.11
N GLU A 347 -36.38 -6.62 0.93
CA GLU A 347 -37.53 -6.32 1.79
C GLU A 347 -38.55 -7.47 1.86
N THR A 348 -38.82 -8.12 0.72
CA THR A 348 -39.78 -9.23 0.63
C THR A 348 -39.18 -10.59 1.00
N ASP A 349 -37.85 -10.68 1.09
CA ASP A 349 -37.11 -11.90 1.38
C ASP A 349 -35.84 -11.57 2.20
N PRO A 350 -36.02 -11.17 3.48
CA PRO A 350 -34.94 -10.73 4.34
C PRO A 350 -34.02 -11.88 4.75
N TYR A 351 -32.75 -11.57 5.01
CA TYR A 351 -31.82 -12.55 5.58
C TYR A 351 -32.29 -13.03 6.95
N GLN A 352 -32.32 -14.34 7.14
CA GLN A 352 -32.90 -14.98 8.31
C GLN A 352 -31.82 -15.33 9.35
N ILE A 353 -31.93 -14.74 10.54
CA ILE A 353 -30.95 -14.89 11.62
C ILE A 353 -31.55 -15.75 12.74
N ARG A 354 -30.93 -16.91 13.00
CA ARG A 354 -31.38 -17.91 13.99
C ARG A 354 -30.38 -18.17 15.11
N THR A 355 -29.10 -17.86 14.88
CA THR A 355 -28.03 -18.19 15.83
C THR A 355 -27.15 -16.98 16.11
N ALA A 356 -26.49 -17.01 17.27
CA ALA A 356 -25.55 -15.97 17.64
C ALA A 356 -24.37 -15.84 16.66
N GLU A 357 -23.91 -16.96 16.09
CA GLU A 357 -22.82 -16.93 15.10
C GLU A 357 -23.27 -16.29 13.78
N GLN A 358 -24.53 -16.51 13.35
CA GLN A 358 -25.09 -15.81 12.18
C GLN A 358 -25.18 -14.30 12.43
N LEU A 359 -25.63 -13.90 13.62
CA LEU A 359 -25.69 -12.49 14.01
C LEU A 359 -24.29 -11.86 14.04
N LYS A 360 -23.31 -12.56 14.61
CA LYS A 360 -21.89 -12.16 14.62
C LYS A 360 -21.28 -12.10 13.20
N THR A 361 -21.74 -12.95 12.29
CA THR A 361 -21.28 -12.96 10.89
C THR A 361 -21.69 -11.70 10.14
N ILE A 362 -22.84 -11.08 10.48
CA ILE A 362 -23.24 -9.79 9.90
C ILE A 362 -22.13 -8.76 10.10
N GLY A 363 -21.53 -8.73 11.30
CA GLY A 363 -20.43 -7.81 11.62
C GLY A 363 -19.19 -7.99 10.74
N LEU A 364 -19.03 -9.11 10.04
CA LEU A 364 -17.90 -9.39 9.13
C LEU A 364 -18.17 -9.05 7.67
N ILE A 365 -19.41 -8.68 7.31
CA ILE A 365 -19.82 -8.51 5.91
C ILE A 365 -20.50 -7.14 5.71
N PRO A 366 -19.74 -6.04 5.63
CA PRO A 366 -20.30 -4.69 5.57
C PRO A 366 -21.13 -4.40 4.33
N CYS A 367 -20.89 -5.08 3.21
CA CYS A 367 -21.73 -4.95 2.01
C CYS A 367 -23.15 -5.52 2.20
N HIS A 368 -23.42 -6.20 3.32
CA HIS A 368 -24.77 -6.61 3.70
C HIS A 368 -25.44 -5.60 4.66
N TRP A 369 -24.73 -4.56 5.13
CA TRP A 369 -25.25 -3.64 6.16
C TRP A 369 -26.34 -2.68 5.67
N ASP A 370 -26.65 -2.67 4.38
CA ASP A 370 -27.77 -1.95 3.76
C ASP A 370 -28.97 -2.88 3.48
N LYS A 371 -28.88 -4.17 3.84
CA LYS A 371 -29.88 -5.20 3.53
C LYS A 371 -30.94 -5.36 4.62
N HIS A 372 -31.97 -6.15 4.32
CA HIS A 372 -33.02 -6.50 5.26
C HIS A 372 -32.69 -7.82 5.99
N PHE A 373 -32.83 -7.82 7.30
CA PHE A 373 -32.61 -8.94 8.20
C PHE A 373 -33.86 -9.18 9.04
N LYS A 374 -34.10 -10.45 9.38
CA LYS A 374 -35.21 -10.87 10.25
C LYS A 374 -34.72 -11.86 11.30
N LEU A 375 -34.99 -11.56 12.56
CA LEU A 375 -34.77 -12.47 13.67
C LEU A 375 -35.81 -13.57 13.64
N MET A 376 -35.35 -14.82 13.68
CA MET A 376 -36.22 -16.00 13.59
C MET A 376 -36.30 -16.78 14.90
N ALA A 377 -35.47 -16.43 15.88
CA ALA A 377 -35.44 -17.00 17.23
C ALA A 377 -34.74 -16.04 18.18
N ASP A 378 -35.07 -16.11 19.47
CA ASP A 378 -34.31 -15.40 20.50
C ASP A 378 -32.85 -15.87 20.50
N ILE A 379 -31.90 -14.93 20.53
CA ILE A 379 -30.47 -15.21 20.48
C ILE A 379 -29.83 -14.89 21.83
N ASP A 380 -29.17 -15.89 22.41
CA ASP A 380 -28.32 -15.71 23.59
C ASP A 380 -26.89 -15.36 23.15
N LEU A 381 -26.42 -14.18 23.57
CA LEU A 381 -25.05 -13.70 23.35
C LEU A 381 -24.13 -13.91 24.55
N SER A 382 -24.57 -14.65 25.58
CA SER A 382 -23.78 -14.90 26.81
C SER A 382 -22.40 -15.51 26.56
N ALA A 383 -22.21 -16.21 25.44
CA ALA A 383 -20.93 -16.76 25.02
C ALA A 383 -19.93 -15.71 24.49
N TYR A 384 -20.37 -14.48 24.19
CA TYR A 384 -19.54 -13.41 23.65
C TYR A 384 -19.30 -12.33 24.70
N THR A 385 -18.05 -12.18 25.12
CA THR A 385 -17.61 -11.15 26.08
C THR A 385 -16.56 -10.24 25.45
N GLY A 386 -16.57 -8.95 25.80
CA GLY A 386 -15.57 -7.98 25.32
C GLY A 386 -15.57 -7.84 23.80
N THR A 387 -14.41 -8.07 23.17
CA THR A 387 -14.18 -7.91 21.73
C THR A 387 -14.48 -9.17 20.90
N SER A 388 -15.06 -10.21 21.51
CA SER A 388 -15.34 -11.48 20.80
C SER A 388 -16.56 -11.44 19.87
N PHE A 389 -17.35 -10.37 19.94
CA PHE A 389 -18.47 -10.11 19.03
C PHE A 389 -18.08 -9.07 17.97
N ASN A 390 -18.44 -9.33 16.71
CA ASN A 390 -18.19 -8.40 15.61
C ASN A 390 -19.29 -7.34 15.58
N ILE A 391 -18.94 -6.09 15.90
CA ILE A 391 -19.89 -4.99 15.90
C ILE A 391 -20.42 -4.73 14.48
N ILE A 392 -21.72 -4.45 14.37
CA ILE A 392 -22.42 -4.14 13.12
C ILE A 392 -22.60 -2.62 13.05
N GLY A 393 -22.04 -1.98 12.03
CA GLY A 393 -22.08 -0.52 11.88
C GLY A 393 -21.07 0.24 12.75
N THR A 394 -20.66 1.42 12.28
CA THR A 394 -19.72 2.35 12.94
C THR A 394 -20.02 3.80 12.56
N GLU A 395 -19.48 4.78 13.31
CA GLU A 395 -19.91 6.19 13.25
C GLU A 395 -19.54 6.96 11.97
N TYR A 396 -18.54 6.53 11.18
CA TYR A 396 -17.94 7.41 10.16
C TYR A 396 -18.08 6.91 8.71
N ASP A 397 -17.64 5.69 8.39
CA ASP A 397 -17.54 5.23 6.98
C ASP A 397 -18.28 3.92 6.68
N LEU A 398 -18.68 3.17 7.71
CA LEU A 398 -19.39 1.89 7.57
C LEU A 398 -20.57 1.86 8.55
N SER A 399 -21.64 2.59 8.27
CA SER A 399 -22.86 2.57 9.09
C SER A 399 -23.77 1.43 8.67
N PHE A 400 -24.52 0.85 9.61
CA PHE A 400 -25.66 0.01 9.27
C PHE A 400 -26.82 0.90 8.82
N THR A 401 -27.29 0.70 7.59
CA THR A 401 -28.37 1.47 6.96
C THR A 401 -29.55 0.60 6.53
N GLY A 402 -29.44 -0.71 6.75
CA GLY A 402 -30.46 -1.70 6.45
C GLY A 402 -31.62 -1.72 7.44
N VAL A 403 -32.45 -2.75 7.31
CA VAL A 403 -33.59 -3.00 8.20
C VAL A 403 -33.33 -4.27 8.99
N PHE A 404 -33.53 -4.23 10.30
CA PHE A 404 -33.46 -5.41 11.16
C PHE A 404 -34.81 -5.56 11.88
N ASP A 405 -35.61 -6.56 11.47
CA ASP A 405 -36.90 -6.91 12.07
C ASP A 405 -36.68 -8.00 13.13
N GLY A 406 -36.80 -7.69 14.42
CA GLY A 406 -36.50 -8.67 15.48
C GLY A 406 -37.01 -8.28 16.87
#